data_AF-A0A821NEG7-F1
#
_entry.id   AF-A0A821NEG7-F1
#
_cell.length_a   1.000
_cell.length_b   1.000
_cell.length_c   1.000
_cell.angle_alpha   90.00
_cell.angle_beta   90.00
_cell.angle_gamma   90.00
#
_symmetry.space_group_name_H-M   'P 1'
#
loop_
_entity.id
_entity.type
_entity.pdbx_description
1 polymer ?
#
loop_
_entity_poly.entity_id
_entity_poly.type
_entity_poly.pdbx_seq_one_letter_code
_entity_poly.pdbx_strand_id
1 'polypeptide(L)'
;MFCFILKASVVAFHLPDINRYQLPERKFSQNKKQNWVFVTRDSPINFYYQNPSFLPYILNEYFDRSISYRYDSPFSIFLPTIKSRLLLKKVQNLSGSSITEIEPELERNLIMKSLQLKIKPIVWIASHCITFSQREKYVEKLKEYIHIDVYGECGVPCSRTTTHQCNNINLHEYYFHLAFENSRCDLYITENFWNIMSDNTHRLVPIVMGANEYDYARIAPKKSYIHIDHYKTPEDLAKYLIFLMKNPEKYLEYLKWREYATIKFQFPGTWMNLLCPLCEMAYENHPSSYDRYNFSSIYHPKIQCNQDDVKLFKKCKQNNLGVLMSWMHNVKCP
;
A
#
# COMPACT_ATOMS: atom_id res chain seq x y z
N MET A 1 17.89 -23.63 -15.77
CA MET A 1 16.76 -22.98 -15.06
C MET A 1 15.41 -23.67 -15.31
N PHE A 2 15.11 -24.09 -16.55
CA PHE A 2 13.78 -24.65 -16.90
C PHE A 2 13.39 -25.97 -16.21
N CYS A 3 14.33 -26.87 -15.88
CA CYS A 3 13.98 -28.19 -15.29
C CYS A 3 13.24 -28.11 -13.94
N PHE A 4 13.48 -27.06 -13.13
CA PHE A 4 12.81 -26.91 -11.83
C PHE A 4 11.36 -26.44 -11.98
N ILE A 5 11.08 -25.63 -13.00
CA ILE A 5 9.74 -25.13 -13.30
C ILE A 5 8.81 -26.30 -13.66
N LEU A 6 9.31 -27.30 -14.40
CA LEU A 6 8.48 -28.43 -14.85
C LEU A 6 7.94 -29.30 -13.71
N LYS A 7 8.60 -29.30 -12.54
CA LYS A 7 8.27 -30.12 -11.37
C LYS A 7 7.63 -29.33 -10.22
N ALA A 8 7.62 -28.00 -10.27
CA ALA A 8 7.11 -27.18 -9.18
C ALA A 8 5.59 -27.34 -9.00
N SER A 9 5.09 -27.24 -7.77
CA SER A 9 3.64 -27.15 -7.51
C SER A 9 3.08 -25.77 -7.79
N VAL A 10 3.88 -24.72 -7.57
CA VAL A 10 3.51 -23.32 -7.77
C VAL A 10 4.64 -22.59 -8.47
N VAL A 11 4.32 -21.78 -9.47
CA VAL A 11 5.27 -20.89 -10.16
C VAL A 11 4.74 -19.46 -10.05
N ALA A 12 5.52 -18.59 -9.41
CA ALA A 12 5.16 -17.21 -9.16
C ALA A 12 5.94 -16.26 -10.08
N PHE A 13 5.25 -15.27 -10.64
CA PHE A 13 5.81 -14.27 -11.55
C PHE A 13 5.60 -12.88 -10.98
N HIS A 14 6.67 -12.12 -10.77
CA HIS A 14 6.54 -10.71 -10.43
C HIS A 14 6.09 -9.95 -11.68
N LEU A 15 4.86 -9.43 -11.67
CA LEU A 15 4.18 -8.91 -12.85
C LEU A 15 4.95 -7.78 -13.57
N PRO A 16 5.57 -6.80 -12.86
CA PRO A 16 6.44 -5.79 -13.46
C PRO A 16 7.62 -6.36 -14.28
N ASP A 17 8.19 -7.48 -13.85
CA ASP A 17 9.41 -8.05 -14.43
C ASP A 17 9.12 -9.03 -15.58
N ILE A 18 7.85 -9.23 -15.93
CA ILE A 18 7.47 -10.18 -16.96
C ILE A 18 7.83 -9.66 -18.35
N ASN A 19 8.62 -10.46 -19.06
CA ASN A 19 8.85 -10.30 -20.49
C ASN A 19 8.13 -11.41 -21.27
N ARG A 20 7.25 -11.03 -22.20
CA ARG A 20 6.46 -11.97 -23.03
C ARG A 20 7.30 -13.02 -23.76
N TYR A 21 8.54 -12.69 -24.10
CA TYR A 21 9.45 -13.57 -24.84
C TYR A 21 10.21 -14.56 -23.95
N GLN A 22 10.13 -14.39 -22.63
CA GLN A 22 10.86 -15.20 -21.64
C GLN A 22 9.93 -16.07 -20.79
N LEU A 23 8.64 -16.10 -21.14
CA LEU A 23 7.65 -16.88 -20.41
C LEU A 23 7.75 -18.37 -20.78
N PRO A 24 7.89 -19.27 -19.79
CA PRO A 24 7.90 -20.70 -20.04
C PRO A 24 6.55 -21.19 -20.58
N GLU A 25 6.57 -22.16 -21.49
CA GLU A 25 5.34 -22.73 -22.04
C GLU A 25 4.70 -23.70 -21.03
N ARG A 26 3.45 -23.40 -20.63
CA ARG A 26 2.67 -24.21 -19.67
C ARG A 26 2.56 -25.69 -20.07
N LYS A 27 2.48 -25.98 -21.38
CA LYS A 27 2.32 -27.35 -21.92
C LYS A 27 3.47 -28.30 -21.56
N PHE A 28 4.63 -27.78 -21.17
CA PHE A 28 5.78 -28.61 -20.75
C PHE A 28 5.74 -29.00 -19.28
N SER A 29 4.81 -28.46 -18.49
CA SER A 29 4.67 -28.82 -17.08
C SER A 29 4.34 -30.31 -16.93
N GLN A 30 5.09 -30.99 -16.06
CA GLN A 30 4.84 -32.40 -15.73
C GLN A 30 3.71 -32.53 -14.69
N ASN A 31 3.33 -31.44 -14.04
CA ASN A 31 2.26 -31.37 -13.05
C ASN A 31 1.02 -30.68 -13.64
N LYS A 32 0.00 -31.46 -14.01
CA LYS A 32 -1.28 -30.94 -14.54
C LYS A 32 -2.08 -30.08 -13.54
N LYS A 33 -1.67 -30.05 -12.26
CA LYS A 33 -2.27 -29.24 -11.19
C LYS A 33 -1.39 -28.07 -10.74
N GLN A 34 -0.32 -27.76 -11.48
CA GLN A 34 0.58 -26.66 -11.15
C GLN A 34 -0.17 -25.32 -11.19
N ASN A 35 -0.03 -24.52 -10.14
CA ASN A 35 -0.58 -23.16 -10.08
C ASN A 35 0.42 -22.15 -10.65
N TRP A 36 -0.03 -21.32 -11.58
CA TRP A 36 0.72 -20.21 -12.13
C TRP A 36 0.15 -18.91 -11.59
N VAL A 37 0.97 -18.19 -10.83
CA VAL A 37 0.53 -17.08 -9.99
C VAL A 37 1.25 -15.83 -10.43
N PHE A 38 0.53 -14.74 -10.68
CA PHE A 38 1.20 -13.45 -10.77
C PHE A 38 1.20 -12.78 -9.40
N VAL A 39 2.28 -12.04 -9.15
CA VAL A 39 2.50 -11.28 -7.93
C VAL A 39 2.67 -9.83 -8.32
N THR A 40 1.90 -8.93 -7.71
CA THR A 40 2.08 -7.48 -7.91
C THR A 40 1.86 -6.71 -6.62
N ARG A 41 2.79 -5.81 -6.33
CA ARG A 41 2.64 -4.79 -5.28
C ARG A 41 2.15 -3.45 -5.83
N ASP A 42 2.09 -3.33 -7.15
CA ASP A 42 1.80 -2.10 -7.86
C ASP A 42 0.33 -2.02 -8.29
N SER A 43 -0.13 -0.78 -8.42
CA SER A 43 -1.45 -0.46 -8.98
C SER A 43 -1.52 -0.85 -10.47
N PRO A 44 -2.73 -1.11 -10.99
CA PRO A 44 -2.97 -1.40 -12.40
C PRO A 44 -2.27 -0.44 -13.35
N ILE A 45 -2.33 0.85 -13.05
CA ILE A 45 -1.81 1.87 -13.96
C ILE A 45 -0.28 1.80 -14.09
N ASN A 46 0.43 1.45 -13.01
CA ASN A 46 1.89 1.32 -13.01
C ASN A 46 2.34 0.14 -13.87
N PHE A 47 1.82 -1.06 -13.63
CA PHE A 47 2.29 -2.23 -14.37
C PHE A 47 1.74 -2.30 -15.81
N TYR A 48 0.55 -1.75 -16.10
CA TYR A 48 0.10 -1.59 -17.49
C TYR A 48 0.92 -0.54 -18.25
N TYR A 49 1.45 0.48 -17.57
CA TYR A 49 2.37 1.42 -18.20
C TYR A 49 3.69 0.77 -18.60
N GLN A 50 4.22 -0.11 -17.75
CA GLN A 50 5.43 -0.88 -18.05
C GLN A 50 5.21 -1.88 -19.20
N ASN A 51 4.01 -2.48 -19.31
CA ASN A 51 3.72 -3.55 -20.28
C ASN A 51 2.36 -3.38 -21.02
N PRO A 52 2.15 -2.30 -21.80
CA PRO A 52 0.82 -1.83 -22.25
C PRO A 52 0.15 -2.65 -23.35
N SER A 53 0.88 -3.55 -24.00
CA SER A 53 0.42 -4.25 -25.22
C SER A 53 0.12 -5.74 -25.02
N PHE A 54 0.47 -6.31 -23.86
CA PHE A 54 0.40 -7.77 -23.66
C PHE A 54 -0.26 -8.20 -22.35
N LEU A 55 -0.13 -7.42 -21.26
CA LEU A 55 -0.73 -7.77 -19.97
C LEU A 55 -2.24 -8.09 -20.00
N PRO A 56 -3.12 -7.33 -20.69
CA PRO A 56 -4.54 -7.66 -20.65
C PRO A 56 -4.87 -9.03 -21.28
N TYR A 57 -4.07 -9.50 -22.24
CA TYR A 57 -4.26 -10.82 -22.85
C TYR A 57 -3.71 -11.92 -21.93
N ILE A 58 -2.49 -11.73 -21.42
CA ILE A 58 -1.85 -12.78 -20.62
C ILE A 58 -2.50 -12.98 -19.26
N LEU A 59 -3.06 -11.92 -18.65
CA LEU A 59 -3.59 -11.99 -17.29
C LEU A 59 -4.64 -13.09 -17.13
N ASN A 60 -5.56 -13.22 -18.09
CA ASN A 60 -6.61 -14.24 -18.04
C ASN A 60 -6.16 -15.61 -18.56
N GLU A 61 -5.26 -15.64 -19.56
CA GLU A 61 -4.91 -16.87 -20.28
C GLU A 61 -3.74 -17.64 -19.64
N TYR A 62 -2.91 -16.96 -18.84
CA TYR A 62 -1.65 -17.51 -18.34
C TYR A 62 -1.50 -17.51 -16.83
N PHE A 63 -2.45 -16.96 -16.08
CA PHE A 63 -2.42 -17.06 -14.62
C PHE A 63 -3.70 -17.69 -14.09
N ASP A 64 -3.52 -18.53 -13.09
CA ASP A 64 -4.61 -19.19 -12.39
C ASP A 64 -5.00 -18.41 -11.13
N ARG A 65 -4.03 -17.73 -10.50
CA ARG A 65 -4.21 -16.99 -9.24
C ARG A 65 -3.40 -15.70 -9.22
N SER A 66 -3.77 -14.83 -8.28
CA SER A 66 -3.05 -13.59 -7.97
C SER A 66 -2.63 -13.52 -6.51
N ILE A 67 -1.46 -12.96 -6.26
CA ILE A 67 -1.09 -12.39 -4.96
C ILE A 67 -0.90 -10.89 -5.20
N SER A 68 -1.73 -10.04 -4.60
CA SER A 68 -1.72 -8.61 -4.93
C SER A 68 -1.94 -7.70 -3.73
N TYR A 69 -1.91 -6.39 -3.97
CA TYR A 69 -2.28 -5.40 -2.95
C TYR A 69 -3.76 -5.49 -2.51
N ARG A 70 -4.63 -6.05 -3.36
CA ARG A 70 -6.08 -6.05 -3.13
C ARG A 70 -6.44 -6.97 -1.97
N TYR A 71 -7.35 -6.54 -1.09
CA TYR A 71 -7.82 -7.37 0.02
C TYR A 71 -8.87 -8.41 -0.38
N ASP A 72 -9.49 -8.25 -1.56
CA ASP A 72 -10.44 -9.21 -2.14
C ASP A 72 -9.75 -10.23 -3.07
N SER A 73 -8.43 -10.14 -3.22
CA SER A 73 -7.60 -11.21 -3.77
C SER A 73 -7.59 -12.38 -2.78
N PRO A 74 -7.50 -13.65 -3.24
CA PRO A 74 -7.31 -14.80 -2.35
C PRO A 74 -6.16 -14.60 -1.38
N PHE A 75 -5.12 -13.86 -1.81
CA PHE A 75 -4.02 -13.44 -0.96
C PHE A 75 -3.67 -11.98 -1.20
N SER A 76 -3.59 -11.22 -0.11
CA SER A 76 -3.21 -9.80 -0.08
C SER A 76 -1.84 -9.59 0.55
N ILE A 77 -0.97 -8.81 -0.09
CA ILE A 77 0.40 -8.53 0.37
C ILE A 77 0.42 -7.49 1.51
N PHE A 78 -0.58 -6.60 1.53
CA PHE A 78 -0.61 -5.44 2.41
C PHE A 78 -1.66 -5.53 3.51
N LEU A 79 -2.52 -6.55 3.50
CA LEU A 79 -3.55 -6.71 4.53
C LEU A 79 -2.89 -7.00 5.89
N PRO A 80 -3.04 -6.14 6.90
CA PRO A 80 -2.48 -6.39 8.22
C PRO A 80 -3.41 -7.29 9.04
N THR A 81 -2.89 -7.80 10.14
CA THR A 81 -3.70 -8.43 11.17
C THR A 81 -4.18 -7.38 12.16
N ILE A 82 -5.50 -7.23 12.31
CA ILE A 82 -6.11 -6.36 13.32
C ILE A 82 -6.59 -7.23 14.47
N LYS A 83 -6.04 -6.99 15.67
CA LYS A 83 -6.43 -7.71 16.90
C LYS A 83 -7.22 -6.79 17.82
N SER A 84 -8.33 -7.28 18.35
CA SER A 84 -9.07 -6.56 19.39
C SER A 84 -8.40 -6.77 20.75
N ARG A 85 -7.99 -5.67 21.39
CA ARG A 85 -7.42 -5.69 22.75
C ARG A 85 -8.44 -6.17 23.78
N LEU A 86 -9.72 -5.84 23.57
CA LEU A 86 -10.82 -6.25 24.46
C LEU A 86 -11.03 -7.76 24.44
N LEU A 87 -11.04 -8.37 23.25
CA LEU A 87 -11.18 -9.83 23.11
C LEU A 87 -9.97 -10.55 23.70
N LEU A 88 -8.76 -10.02 23.50
CA LEU A 88 -7.54 -10.62 24.04
C LEU A 88 -7.50 -10.61 25.56
N LYS A 89 -7.94 -9.52 26.21
CA LYS A 89 -8.08 -9.48 27.69
C LYS A 89 -9.05 -10.54 28.20
N LYS A 90 -10.17 -10.76 27.48
CA LYS A 90 -11.12 -11.84 27.82
C LYS A 90 -10.48 -13.22 27.69
N VAL A 91 -9.71 -13.47 26.63
CA VAL A 91 -9.00 -14.74 26.41
C VAL A 91 -7.91 -14.96 27.46
N GLN A 92 -7.13 -13.93 27.83
CA GLN A 92 -6.13 -14.00 28.91
C GLN A 92 -6.77 -14.47 30.22
N ASN A 93 -7.87 -13.82 30.63
CA ASN A 93 -8.59 -14.17 31.85
C ASN A 93 -9.12 -15.61 31.86
N LEU A 94 -9.43 -16.17 30.69
CA LEU A 94 -9.95 -17.54 30.54
C LEU A 94 -8.84 -18.59 30.40
N SER A 95 -7.70 -18.25 29.80
CA SER A 95 -6.65 -19.21 29.42
C SER A 95 -5.40 -19.16 30.30
N GLY A 96 -5.28 -18.17 31.20
CA GLY A 96 -4.09 -17.99 32.04
C GLY A 96 -2.82 -17.67 31.25
N SER A 97 -2.93 -17.35 29.96
CA SER A 97 -1.79 -17.11 29.07
C SER A 97 -1.25 -15.68 29.22
N SER A 98 0.07 -15.55 29.36
CA SER A 98 0.77 -14.26 29.39
C SER A 98 0.92 -13.72 27.96
N ILE A 99 -0.11 -13.01 27.47
CA ILE A 99 -0.01 -12.27 26.21
C ILE A 99 0.56 -10.88 26.50
N THR A 100 1.68 -10.52 25.89
CA THR A 100 2.42 -9.26 26.06
C THR A 100 1.78 -8.06 25.34
N GLU A 101 0.46 -7.89 25.43
CA GLU A 101 -0.22 -6.73 24.84
C GLU A 101 -0.41 -5.59 25.84
N ILE A 102 -0.17 -4.36 25.36
CA ILE A 102 -0.31 -3.12 26.14
C ILE A 102 -1.77 -2.97 26.58
N GLU A 103 -2.01 -2.81 27.87
CA GLU A 103 -3.37 -2.57 28.38
C GLU A 103 -3.95 -1.24 27.85
N PRO A 104 -5.29 -1.12 27.68
CA PRO A 104 -5.92 0.09 27.19
C PRO A 104 -5.55 1.37 27.96
N GLU A 105 -5.42 1.26 29.29
CA GLU A 105 -5.05 2.39 30.15
C GLU A 105 -3.59 2.83 29.93
N LEU A 106 -2.69 1.87 29.76
CA LEU A 106 -1.30 2.19 29.42
C LEU A 106 -1.21 2.84 28.04
N GLU A 107 -1.98 2.35 27.05
CA GLU A 107 -2.01 2.94 25.71
C GLU A 107 -2.53 4.39 25.75
N ARG A 108 -3.60 4.65 26.51
CA ARG A 108 -4.13 6.00 26.73
C ARG A 108 -3.07 6.95 27.29
N ASN A 109 -2.32 6.50 28.32
CA ASN A 109 -1.23 7.27 28.90
C ASN A 109 -0.09 7.55 27.91
N LEU A 110 0.27 6.55 27.07
CA LEU A 110 1.27 6.73 26.02
C LEU A 110 0.81 7.69 24.92
N ILE A 111 -0.47 7.68 24.56
CA ILE A 111 -1.08 8.66 23.64
C ILE A 111 -0.93 10.07 24.22
N MET A 112 -1.32 10.28 25.48
CA MET A 112 -1.21 11.58 26.14
C MET A 112 0.23 12.08 26.23
N LYS A 113 1.19 11.20 26.53
CA LYS A 113 2.62 11.55 26.51
C LYS A 113 3.11 11.91 25.11
N SER A 114 2.69 11.17 24.08
CA SER A 114 3.09 11.46 22.70
C SER A 114 2.64 12.83 22.23
N LEU A 115 1.49 13.32 22.73
CA LEU A 115 0.95 14.63 22.40
C LEU A 115 1.88 15.77 22.86
N GLN A 116 2.53 15.62 24.02
CA GLN A 116 3.45 16.63 24.58
C GLN A 116 4.70 16.84 23.73
N LEU A 117 5.05 15.86 22.88
CA LEU A 117 6.19 15.93 21.99
C LEU A 117 5.84 16.58 20.65
N LYS A 118 4.55 16.76 20.32
CA LYS A 118 4.11 17.21 18.99
C LYS A 118 4.27 18.72 18.83
N ILE A 119 5.14 19.11 17.89
CA ILE A 119 5.44 20.52 17.57
C ILE A 119 5.42 20.83 16.07
N LYS A 120 5.65 19.82 15.21
CA LYS A 120 5.69 19.97 13.74
C LYS A 120 4.41 19.45 13.10
N PRO A 121 3.87 20.10 12.05
CA PRO A 121 2.57 19.72 11.51
C PRO A 121 2.63 18.37 10.79
N ILE A 122 3.38 18.29 9.69
CA ILE A 122 3.31 17.17 8.75
C ILE A 122 4.72 16.73 8.34
N VAL A 123 4.93 15.41 8.28
CA VAL A 123 6.08 14.79 7.62
C VAL A 123 5.63 13.98 6.40
N TRP A 124 6.45 13.98 5.35
CA TRP A 124 6.28 13.11 4.19
C TRP A 124 7.61 12.45 3.80
N ILE A 125 7.64 11.11 3.84
CA ILE A 125 8.83 10.32 3.49
C ILE A 125 8.55 9.56 2.18
N ALA A 126 9.08 10.07 1.07
CA ALA A 126 8.79 9.57 -0.27
C ALA A 126 10.04 9.45 -1.15
N SER A 127 10.07 8.37 -1.94
CA SER A 127 11.16 8.08 -2.89
C SER A 127 10.69 7.98 -4.34
N HIS A 128 9.39 8.18 -4.61
CA HIS A 128 8.85 8.17 -5.97
C HIS A 128 8.17 9.50 -6.24
N CYS A 129 8.84 10.36 -7.00
CA CYS A 129 8.55 11.79 -7.05
C CYS A 129 7.79 12.21 -8.30
N ILE A 130 7.49 11.26 -9.18
CA ILE A 130 6.66 11.49 -10.33
C ILE A 130 5.68 10.32 -10.39
N THR A 131 4.40 10.62 -10.20
CA THR A 131 3.38 9.61 -9.94
C THR A 131 2.12 9.85 -10.78
N PHE A 132 1.35 8.79 -11.05
CA PHE A 132 0.05 8.94 -11.70
C PHE A 132 -0.96 9.68 -10.85
N SER A 133 -0.89 9.50 -9.52
CA SER A 133 -1.73 10.25 -8.57
C SER A 133 -1.40 11.75 -8.53
N GLN A 134 -0.25 12.16 -9.06
CA GLN A 134 0.29 13.51 -8.94
C GLN A 134 0.37 13.96 -7.47
N ARG A 135 0.64 13.02 -6.56
CA ARG A 135 0.70 13.29 -5.12
C ARG A 135 1.72 14.39 -4.80
N GLU A 136 2.81 14.46 -5.56
CA GLU A 136 3.81 15.51 -5.42
C GLU A 136 3.23 16.91 -5.65
N LYS A 137 2.36 17.08 -6.66
CA LYS A 137 1.71 18.37 -6.93
C LYS A 137 0.71 18.73 -5.84
N TYR A 138 0.00 17.75 -5.31
CA TYR A 138 -0.91 17.97 -4.19
C TYR A 138 -0.13 18.43 -2.94
N VAL A 139 1.02 17.80 -2.65
CA VAL A 139 1.90 18.21 -1.56
C VAL A 139 2.44 19.62 -1.76
N GLU A 140 2.93 19.96 -2.96
CA GLU A 140 3.39 21.31 -3.26
C GLU A 140 2.29 22.36 -3.05
N LYS A 141 1.05 22.07 -3.45
CA LYS A 141 -0.07 22.97 -3.19
C LYS A 141 -0.42 23.06 -1.70
N LEU A 142 -0.34 21.96 -0.96
CA LEU A 142 -0.63 21.94 0.48
C LEU A 142 0.43 22.71 1.30
N LYS A 143 1.70 22.70 0.85
CA LYS A 143 2.80 23.46 1.48
C LYS A 143 2.55 24.97 1.54
N GLU A 144 1.74 25.51 0.63
CA GLU A 144 1.37 26.93 0.65
C GLU A 144 0.56 27.32 1.89
N TYR A 145 -0.09 26.36 2.56
CA TYR A 145 -1.04 26.60 3.65
C TYR A 145 -0.61 26.00 5.00
N ILE A 146 0.24 24.98 4.99
CA ILE A 146 0.75 24.32 6.21
C ILE A 146 2.16 23.77 5.95
N HIS A 147 3.02 23.84 6.96
CA HIS A 147 4.40 23.37 6.84
C HIS A 147 4.47 21.84 6.72
N ILE A 148 5.27 21.36 5.75
CA ILE A 148 5.49 19.94 5.46
C ILE A 148 6.99 19.69 5.31
N ASP A 149 7.55 18.89 6.21
CA ASP A 149 8.91 18.39 6.06
C ASP A 149 8.92 17.19 5.09
N VAL A 150 9.73 17.27 4.04
CA VAL A 150 9.81 16.23 3.00
C VAL A 150 11.18 15.57 3.02
N TYR A 151 11.18 14.25 3.17
CA TYR A 151 12.37 13.41 3.22
C TYR A 151 12.32 12.29 2.17
N GLY A 152 13.48 11.68 1.90
CA GLY A 152 13.65 10.65 0.87
C GLY A 152 14.13 11.25 -0.45
N GLU A 153 13.94 10.55 -1.56
CA GLU A 153 14.39 11.04 -2.88
C GLU A 153 13.61 12.28 -3.36
N CYS A 154 12.42 12.52 -2.78
CA CYS A 154 11.57 13.66 -3.14
C CYS A 154 11.82 14.92 -2.31
N GLY A 155 12.78 14.89 -1.39
CA GLY A 155 13.09 16.02 -0.52
C GLY A 155 14.51 15.90 0.02
N VAL A 156 14.67 16.10 1.33
CA VAL A 156 15.96 15.92 1.99
C VAL A 156 16.36 14.43 1.90
N PRO A 157 17.48 14.09 1.23
CA PRO A 157 17.86 12.71 1.01
C PRO A 157 17.98 11.96 2.33
N CYS A 158 17.20 10.89 2.45
CA CYS A 158 17.40 9.88 3.46
C CYS A 158 17.11 8.52 2.80
N SER A 159 18.12 7.64 2.78
CA SER A 159 17.94 6.34 2.16
C SER A 159 17.06 5.43 3.03
N ARG A 160 16.12 4.73 2.39
CA ARG A 160 15.34 3.64 3.00
C ARG A 160 16.15 2.34 3.13
N THR A 161 17.23 2.20 2.34
CA THR A 161 18.03 0.97 2.27
C THR A 161 19.21 0.98 3.24
N THR A 162 19.71 2.15 3.62
CA THR A 162 20.63 2.26 4.74
C THR A 162 19.80 2.55 5.99
N THR A 163 19.75 1.58 6.87
CA THR A 163 19.01 1.53 8.13
C THR A 163 19.32 2.66 9.13
N HIS A 164 20.03 3.71 8.71
CA HIS A 164 20.57 4.78 9.56
C HIS A 164 20.16 6.20 9.13
N GLN A 165 19.82 6.46 7.86
CA GLN A 165 19.66 7.85 7.40
C GLN A 165 18.29 8.47 7.72
N CYS A 166 17.18 7.75 7.50
CA CYS A 166 15.86 8.26 7.91
C CYS A 166 15.59 8.06 9.42
N ASN A 167 16.41 7.27 10.14
CA ASN A 167 16.26 7.06 11.59
C ASN A 167 16.54 8.32 12.42
N ASN A 168 17.28 9.29 11.86
CA ASN A 168 17.55 10.56 12.53
C ASN A 168 16.35 11.51 12.53
N ILE A 169 15.28 11.17 11.79
CA ILE A 169 14.05 11.96 11.80
C ILE A 169 13.33 11.70 13.12
N ASN A 170 13.22 12.72 13.97
CA ASN A 170 12.46 12.63 15.20
C ASN A 170 10.94 12.65 14.92
N LEU A 171 10.40 11.50 14.54
CA LEU A 171 8.98 11.34 14.22
C LEU A 171 8.06 11.64 15.42
N HIS A 172 8.59 11.64 16.65
CA HIS A 172 7.80 12.06 17.81
C HIS A 172 7.33 13.51 17.71
N GLU A 173 8.01 14.37 16.95
CA GLU A 173 7.66 15.80 16.83
C GLU A 173 6.45 16.07 15.94
N TYR A 174 6.03 15.13 15.09
CA TYR A 174 5.00 15.41 14.08
C TYR A 174 3.59 15.04 14.53
N TYR A 175 2.58 15.82 14.16
CA TYR A 175 1.18 15.44 14.32
C TYR A 175 0.74 14.43 13.25
N PHE A 176 1.10 14.70 11.99
CA PHE A 176 0.59 13.97 10.84
C PHE A 176 1.71 13.39 9.98
N HIS A 177 1.41 12.28 9.31
CA HIS A 177 2.26 11.71 8.27
C HIS A 177 1.46 11.55 6.98
N LEU A 178 2.00 12.00 5.84
CA LEU A 178 1.35 11.79 4.55
C LEU A 178 1.55 10.35 4.09
N ALA A 179 0.45 9.62 3.92
CA ALA A 179 0.37 8.24 3.45
C ALA A 179 -0.18 8.23 2.01
N PHE A 180 0.45 9.01 1.14
CA PHE A 180 -0.03 9.21 -0.23
C PHE A 180 0.48 8.11 -1.15
N GLU A 181 -0.40 7.47 -1.89
CA GLU A 181 -0.09 6.39 -2.83
C GLU A 181 0.31 6.94 -4.20
N ASN A 182 1.10 6.15 -4.95
CA ASN A 182 1.59 6.53 -6.28
C ASN A 182 0.49 6.57 -7.36
N SER A 183 -0.69 6.04 -7.05
CA SER A 183 -1.86 6.03 -7.93
C SER A 183 -3.11 6.01 -7.08
N ARG A 184 -4.19 6.59 -7.59
CA ARG A 184 -5.50 6.57 -6.97
C ARG A 184 -6.32 5.46 -7.59
N CYS A 185 -6.22 4.25 -7.05
CA CYS A 185 -6.96 3.09 -7.53
C CYS A 185 -7.67 2.37 -6.39
N ASP A 186 -8.79 1.73 -6.71
CA ASP A 186 -9.59 0.94 -5.77
C ASP A 186 -8.72 -0.11 -5.08
N LEU A 187 -8.95 -0.22 -3.78
CA LEU A 187 -8.25 -1.09 -2.83
C LEU A 187 -6.73 -0.85 -2.72
N TYR A 188 -6.14 0.12 -3.43
CA TYR A 188 -4.70 0.37 -3.43
C TYR A 188 -4.27 1.11 -2.16
N ILE A 189 -4.11 0.34 -1.09
CA ILE A 189 -3.69 0.79 0.25
C ILE A 189 -2.49 -0.06 0.65
N THR A 190 -1.32 0.57 0.77
CA THR A 190 -0.02 -0.12 0.80
C THR A 190 0.71 0.04 2.14
N GLU A 191 2.00 -0.31 2.16
CA GLU A 191 2.87 0.00 3.29
C GLU A 191 2.91 1.49 3.66
N ASN A 192 2.61 2.40 2.72
CA ASN A 192 2.56 3.84 2.98
C ASN A 192 1.58 4.16 4.11
N PHE A 193 0.43 3.48 4.14
CA PHE A 193 -0.57 3.61 5.19
C PHE A 193 -0.27 2.70 6.39
N TRP A 194 0.00 1.42 6.13
CA TRP A 194 0.09 0.42 7.19
C TRP A 194 1.33 0.53 8.07
N ASN A 195 2.43 1.11 7.57
CA ASN A 195 3.60 1.40 8.41
C ASN A 195 3.26 2.41 9.51
N ILE A 196 2.45 3.44 9.21
CA ILE A 196 2.05 4.46 10.18
C ILE A 196 1.02 3.89 11.16
N MET A 197 0.09 3.10 10.65
CA MET A 197 -0.96 2.49 11.47
C MET A 197 -0.40 1.43 12.45
N SER A 198 0.59 0.64 12.03
CA SER A 198 1.20 -0.38 12.89
C SER A 198 2.29 0.15 13.83
N ASP A 199 2.75 1.37 13.61
CA ASP A 199 3.68 2.08 14.49
C ASP A 199 3.02 2.40 15.84
N ASN A 200 3.59 1.89 16.93
CA ASN A 200 3.13 2.09 18.30
C ASN A 200 4.05 3.06 19.09
N THR A 201 5.06 3.64 18.45
CA THR A 201 6.02 4.56 19.08
C THR A 201 5.62 6.01 18.83
N HIS A 202 5.33 6.38 17.58
CA HIS A 202 5.20 7.80 17.21
C HIS A 202 3.76 8.33 17.25
N ARG A 203 2.75 7.46 17.12
CA ARG A 203 1.31 7.81 17.20
C ARG A 203 0.93 8.98 16.29
N LEU A 204 1.41 8.93 15.06
CA LEU A 204 1.06 9.88 14.00
C LEU A 204 -0.34 9.55 13.46
N VAL A 205 -1.07 10.59 13.06
CA VAL A 205 -2.33 10.43 12.32
C VAL A 205 -2.02 10.45 10.82
N PRO A 206 -2.30 9.38 10.07
CA PRO A 206 -2.06 9.35 8.63
C PRO A 206 -3.06 10.24 7.88
N ILE A 207 -2.55 11.02 6.94
CA ILE A 207 -3.36 11.72 5.92
C ILE A 207 -3.23 10.92 4.63
N VAL A 208 -4.34 10.45 4.08
CA VAL A 208 -4.35 9.46 3.01
C VAL A 208 -4.83 10.04 1.68
N MET A 209 -4.18 9.62 0.60
CA MET A 209 -4.53 9.88 -0.79
C MET A 209 -4.20 8.63 -1.59
N GLY A 210 -5.18 7.97 -2.20
CA GLY A 210 -4.95 6.70 -2.88
C GLY A 210 -6.27 6.06 -3.28
N ALA A 211 -6.63 4.95 -2.64
CA ALA A 211 -7.95 4.34 -2.75
C ALA A 211 -9.07 5.31 -2.34
N ASN A 212 -10.30 4.97 -2.69
CA ASN A 212 -11.47 5.75 -2.29
C ASN A 212 -11.74 5.61 -0.77
N GLU A 213 -12.53 6.53 -0.20
CA GLU A 213 -12.87 6.54 1.23
C GLU A 213 -13.49 5.20 1.70
N TYR A 214 -14.36 4.61 0.87
CA TYR A 214 -15.08 3.40 1.21
C TYR A 214 -14.13 2.22 1.44
N ASP A 215 -13.05 2.13 0.66
CA ASP A 215 -12.03 1.10 0.82
C ASP A 215 -11.26 1.26 2.13
N TYR A 216 -10.85 2.47 2.47
CA TYR A 216 -10.22 2.73 3.78
C TYR A 216 -11.18 2.43 4.93
N ALA A 217 -12.45 2.86 4.83
CA ALA A 217 -13.45 2.66 5.88
C ALA A 217 -13.77 1.18 6.13
N ARG A 218 -13.60 0.32 5.13
CA ARG A 218 -13.80 -1.13 5.27
C ARG A 218 -12.70 -1.80 6.09
N ILE A 219 -11.45 -1.36 5.94
CA ILE A 219 -10.29 -2.11 6.45
C ILE A 219 -9.57 -1.41 7.61
N ALA A 220 -9.74 -0.10 7.79
CA ALA A 220 -9.11 0.65 8.87
C ALA A 220 -10.09 0.93 10.01
N PRO A 221 -9.60 1.06 11.27
CA PRO A 221 -10.44 1.50 12.37
C PRO A 221 -11.12 2.84 12.06
N LYS A 222 -12.37 3.01 12.51
CA LYS A 222 -13.10 4.26 12.30
C LYS A 222 -12.33 5.43 12.92
N LYS A 223 -12.32 6.56 12.21
CA LYS A 223 -11.66 7.79 12.65
C LYS A 223 -10.20 7.55 13.04
N SER A 224 -9.44 6.86 12.20
CA SER A 224 -8.02 6.60 12.43
C SER A 224 -7.09 7.27 11.42
N TYR A 225 -7.66 7.94 10.42
CA TYR A 225 -6.97 8.59 9.32
C TYR A 225 -7.79 9.80 8.83
N ILE A 226 -7.13 10.69 8.09
CA ILE A 226 -7.77 11.85 7.44
C ILE A 226 -7.70 11.64 5.93
N HIS A 227 -8.85 11.55 5.26
CA HIS A 227 -8.92 11.38 3.81
C HIS A 227 -8.91 12.73 3.11
N ILE A 228 -8.07 12.92 2.08
CA ILE A 228 -8.00 14.22 1.39
C ILE A 228 -9.32 14.58 0.67
N ASP A 229 -10.06 13.59 0.18
CA ASP A 229 -11.33 13.82 -0.55
C ASP A 229 -12.48 14.32 0.34
N HIS A 230 -12.28 14.39 1.66
CA HIS A 230 -13.22 15.06 2.58
C HIS A 230 -13.18 16.58 2.48
N TYR A 231 -12.20 17.14 1.77
CA TYR A 231 -11.95 18.57 1.66
C TYR A 231 -12.04 19.00 0.21
N LYS A 232 -12.65 20.16 -0.03
CA LYS A 232 -12.79 20.70 -1.40
C LYS A 232 -11.44 21.15 -1.96
N THR A 233 -10.55 21.65 -1.10
CA THR A 233 -9.24 22.18 -1.49
C THR A 233 -8.15 21.77 -0.48
N PRO A 234 -6.87 21.79 -0.89
CA PRO A 234 -5.74 21.64 0.05
C PRO A 234 -5.75 22.70 1.17
N GLU A 235 -6.27 23.90 0.92
CA GLU A 235 -6.42 24.94 1.93
C GLU A 235 -7.44 24.54 3.01
N ASP A 236 -8.57 23.96 2.62
CA ASP A 236 -9.59 23.47 3.57
C ASP A 236 -9.04 22.33 4.44
N LEU A 237 -8.25 21.42 3.85
CA LEU A 237 -7.52 20.41 4.59
C LEU A 237 -6.54 21.05 5.58
N ALA A 238 -5.71 22.00 5.14
CA ALA A 238 -4.76 22.69 6.01
C ALA A 238 -5.45 23.39 7.19
N LYS A 239 -6.58 24.09 6.95
CA LYS A 239 -7.40 24.72 7.99
C LYS A 239 -7.86 23.70 9.03
N TYR A 240 -8.32 22.52 8.58
CA TYR A 240 -8.73 21.45 9.50
C TYR A 240 -7.57 20.87 10.30
N LEU A 241 -6.41 20.65 9.67
CA LEU A 241 -5.21 20.15 10.36
C LEU A 241 -4.72 21.14 11.42
N ILE A 242 -4.71 22.45 11.10
CA ILE A 242 -4.40 23.52 12.06
C ILE A 242 -5.42 23.54 13.20
N PHE A 243 -6.71 23.35 12.90
CA PHE A 243 -7.74 23.22 13.93
C PHE A 243 -7.45 22.04 14.87
N LEU A 244 -7.11 20.86 14.34
CA LEU A 244 -6.76 19.70 15.18
C LEU A 244 -5.53 19.96 16.06
N MET A 245 -4.48 20.58 15.52
CA MET A 245 -3.28 20.92 16.29
C MET A 245 -3.56 21.89 17.44
N LYS A 246 -4.52 22.81 17.25
CA LYS A 246 -4.97 23.76 18.28
C LYS A 246 -5.99 23.17 19.26
N ASN A 247 -6.57 22.01 18.95
CA ASN A 247 -7.61 21.36 19.74
C ASN A 247 -7.21 19.92 20.07
N PRO A 248 -6.38 19.72 21.11
CA PRO A 248 -5.85 18.41 21.46
C PRO A 248 -6.90 17.31 21.63
N GLU A 249 -8.05 17.63 22.21
CA GLU A 249 -9.16 16.67 22.36
C GLU A 249 -9.64 16.13 21.00
N LYS A 250 -9.73 17.00 19.99
CA LYS A 250 -10.13 16.61 18.62
C LYS A 250 -9.07 15.82 17.90
N TYR A 251 -7.80 16.16 18.11
CA TYR A 251 -6.69 15.34 17.61
C TYR A 251 -6.70 13.93 18.24
N LEU A 252 -6.91 13.84 19.56
CA LEU A 252 -6.93 12.58 20.29
C LEU A 252 -8.05 11.63 19.85
N GLU A 253 -9.16 12.16 19.34
CA GLU A 253 -10.23 11.34 18.74
C GLU A 253 -9.71 10.45 17.59
N TYR A 254 -8.62 10.85 16.88
CA TYR A 254 -7.98 10.05 15.83
C TYR A 254 -7.05 8.94 16.32
N LEU A 255 -6.71 8.95 17.62
CA LEU A 255 -5.81 7.97 18.23
C LEU A 255 -6.56 7.00 19.15
N LYS A 256 -7.82 7.30 19.49
CA LYS A 256 -8.67 6.49 20.38
C LYS A 256 -8.79 5.02 19.96
N TRP A 257 -8.67 4.73 18.66
CA TRP A 257 -8.74 3.35 18.17
C TRP A 257 -7.65 2.44 18.74
N ARG A 258 -6.51 3.01 19.12
CA ARG A 258 -5.39 2.26 19.69
C ARG A 258 -5.72 1.67 21.07
N GLU A 259 -6.68 2.25 21.79
CA GLU A 259 -7.16 1.73 23.08
C GLU A 259 -7.89 0.39 22.94
N TYR A 260 -8.54 0.11 21.79
CA TYR A 260 -9.33 -1.10 21.58
C TYR A 260 -8.80 -2.06 20.51
N ALA A 261 -7.85 -1.62 19.67
CA ALA A 261 -7.27 -2.44 18.62
C ALA A 261 -5.75 -2.28 18.51
N THR A 262 -5.09 -3.36 18.12
CA THR A 262 -3.68 -3.39 17.73
C THR A 262 -3.58 -3.81 16.28
N ILE A 263 -2.80 -3.08 15.48
CA ILE A 263 -2.52 -3.44 14.09
C ILE A 263 -1.13 -4.05 14.02
N LYS A 264 -1.05 -5.27 13.48
CA LYS A 264 0.21 -5.97 13.23
C LYS A 264 0.38 -6.10 11.73
N PHE A 265 1.29 -5.30 11.19
CA PHE A 265 1.72 -5.39 9.80
C PHE A 265 3.06 -6.13 9.79
N GLN A 266 3.01 -7.43 9.50
CA GLN A 266 4.22 -8.27 9.48
C GLN A 266 5.01 -8.03 8.19
N PHE A 267 6.34 -7.98 8.33
CA PHE A 267 7.32 -7.81 7.25
C PHE A 267 6.98 -6.72 6.22
N PRO A 268 6.78 -5.47 6.65
CA PRO A 268 6.44 -4.36 5.75
C PRO A 268 7.44 -4.26 4.60
N GLY A 269 6.94 -4.41 3.37
CA GLY A 269 7.72 -4.21 2.16
C GLY A 269 8.72 -5.31 1.81
N THR A 270 8.70 -6.47 2.46
CA THR A 270 9.57 -7.61 2.10
C THR A 270 8.82 -8.68 1.29
N TRP A 271 9.57 -9.46 0.52
CA TRP A 271 9.04 -10.62 -0.21
C TRP A 271 8.55 -11.75 0.70
N MET A 272 8.82 -11.68 2.01
CA MET A 272 8.42 -12.73 2.96
C MET A 272 6.90 -12.84 3.09
N ASN A 273 6.15 -11.74 2.89
CA ASN A 273 4.68 -11.76 2.88
C ASN A 273 4.08 -12.61 1.75
N LEU A 274 4.90 -13.00 0.76
CA LEU A 274 4.48 -13.83 -0.37
C LEU A 274 4.65 -15.32 -0.09
N LEU A 275 5.54 -15.69 0.84
CA LEU A 275 5.95 -17.08 1.03
C LEU A 275 4.81 -17.94 1.60
N CYS A 276 4.09 -17.45 2.63
CA CYS A 276 2.97 -18.19 3.21
C CYS A 276 1.86 -18.48 2.19
N PRO A 277 1.36 -17.48 1.42
CA PRO A 277 0.44 -17.72 0.31
C PRO A 277 0.91 -18.78 -0.68
N LEU A 278 2.18 -18.73 -1.08
CA LEU A 278 2.74 -19.68 -2.04
C LEU A 278 2.84 -21.10 -1.45
N CYS A 279 3.21 -21.22 -0.17
CA CYS A 279 3.23 -22.49 0.55
C CYS A 279 1.83 -23.09 0.70
N GLU A 280 0.83 -22.28 1.04
CA GLU A 280 -0.57 -22.71 1.15
C GLU A 280 -1.08 -23.24 -0.19
N MET A 281 -0.87 -22.49 -1.28
CA MET A 281 -1.22 -22.95 -2.64
C MET A 281 -0.49 -24.24 -3.04
N ALA A 282 0.77 -24.40 -2.63
CA ALA A 282 1.55 -25.60 -2.91
C ALA A 282 1.07 -26.82 -2.13
N TYR A 283 0.57 -26.61 -0.90
CA TYR A 283 0.07 -27.66 -0.02
C TYR A 283 -1.32 -28.12 -0.43
N GLU A 284 -2.25 -27.18 -0.66
CA GLU A 284 -3.65 -27.50 -0.89
C GLU A 284 -3.90 -28.31 -2.16
N ASN A 285 -3.03 -28.23 -3.18
CA ASN A 285 -3.10 -29.01 -4.44
C ASN A 285 -4.49 -29.00 -5.13
N HIS A 286 -5.40 -28.14 -4.70
CA HIS A 286 -6.74 -28.05 -5.24
C HIS A 286 -6.65 -27.24 -6.55
N PRO A 287 -6.98 -27.85 -7.71
CA PRO A 287 -7.42 -27.04 -8.83
C PRO A 287 -8.68 -26.33 -8.32
N SER A 288 -8.62 -25.02 -8.11
CA SER A 288 -9.81 -24.33 -7.64
C SER A 288 -10.87 -24.49 -8.72
N SER A 289 -11.97 -25.13 -8.36
CA SER A 289 -13.24 -25.06 -9.08
C SER A 289 -13.89 -23.67 -8.95
N TYR A 290 -13.10 -22.62 -8.70
CA TYR A 290 -13.57 -21.24 -8.62
C TYR A 290 -13.49 -20.61 -10.01
N ASP A 291 -14.55 -19.90 -10.36
CA ASP A 291 -14.70 -19.12 -11.59
C ASP A 291 -13.37 -18.51 -12.03
N ARG A 292 -12.99 -18.72 -13.30
CA ARG A 292 -11.82 -18.06 -13.89
C ARG A 292 -11.94 -16.56 -13.61
N TYR A 293 -11.14 -16.06 -12.67
CA TYR A 293 -11.13 -14.65 -12.34
C TYR A 293 -10.80 -13.89 -13.63
N ASN A 294 -11.66 -12.96 -14.02
CA ASN A 294 -11.37 -12.07 -15.13
C ASN A 294 -10.38 -11.00 -14.64
N PHE A 295 -9.12 -11.41 -14.49
CA PHE A 295 -8.03 -10.55 -14.03
C PHE A 295 -7.88 -9.31 -14.90
N SER A 296 -8.12 -9.42 -16.21
CA SER A 296 -8.08 -8.27 -17.12
C SER A 296 -9.09 -7.19 -16.73
N SER A 297 -10.25 -7.57 -16.17
CA SER A 297 -11.28 -6.65 -15.67
C SER A 297 -10.97 -6.16 -14.26
N ILE A 298 -10.58 -7.09 -13.36
CA ILE A 298 -10.26 -6.80 -11.95
C ILE A 298 -9.09 -5.82 -11.84
N TYR A 299 -8.14 -5.90 -12.78
CA TYR A 299 -6.96 -5.05 -12.81
C TYR A 299 -6.97 -4.08 -14.00
N HIS A 300 -8.14 -3.73 -14.55
CA HIS A 300 -8.18 -2.77 -15.65
C HIS A 300 -8.02 -1.33 -15.15
N PRO A 301 -7.03 -0.53 -15.61
CA PRO A 301 -6.84 0.83 -15.11
C PRO A 301 -8.07 1.74 -15.26
N LYS A 302 -8.81 1.63 -16.37
CA LYS A 302 -10.04 2.44 -16.58
C LYS A 302 -11.19 2.09 -15.63
N ILE A 303 -11.16 0.89 -15.04
CA ILE A 303 -12.20 0.42 -14.12
C ILE A 303 -11.78 0.75 -12.69
N GLN A 304 -10.52 0.47 -12.36
CA GLN A 304 -10.04 0.51 -10.98
C GLN A 304 -9.46 1.86 -10.57
N CYS A 305 -9.02 2.71 -11.49
CA CYS A 305 -8.27 3.92 -11.16
C CYS A 305 -9.06 5.19 -11.45
N ASN A 306 -8.74 6.24 -10.69
CA ASN A 306 -9.29 7.57 -10.84
C ASN A 306 -9.12 8.07 -12.27
N GLN A 307 -10.12 8.80 -12.76
CA GLN A 307 -10.15 9.27 -14.14
C GLN A 307 -8.96 10.16 -14.50
N ASP A 308 -8.45 10.95 -13.57
CA ASP A 308 -7.34 11.86 -13.82
C ASP A 308 -6.02 11.11 -13.97
N ASP A 309 -5.76 10.13 -13.11
CA ASP A 309 -4.67 9.17 -13.27
C ASP A 309 -4.77 8.46 -14.64
N VAL A 310 -5.96 7.98 -15.02
CA VAL A 310 -6.20 7.30 -16.30
C VAL A 310 -5.99 8.22 -17.51
N LYS A 311 -6.40 9.49 -17.43
CA LYS A 311 -6.15 10.50 -18.47
C LYS A 311 -4.65 10.72 -18.63
N LEU A 312 -3.92 10.85 -17.53
CA LEU A 312 -2.48 11.02 -17.53
C LEU A 312 -1.78 9.79 -18.16
N PHE A 313 -2.16 8.58 -17.75
CA PHE A 313 -1.68 7.34 -18.37
C PHE A 313 -1.92 7.25 -19.87
N LYS A 314 -3.11 7.63 -20.35
CA LYS A 314 -3.40 7.65 -21.80
C LYS A 314 -2.49 8.61 -22.55
N LYS A 315 -2.26 9.81 -22.00
CA LYS A 315 -1.33 10.80 -22.55
C LYS A 315 0.10 10.23 -22.63
N CYS A 316 0.53 9.52 -21.60
CA CYS A 316 1.83 8.84 -21.58
C CYS A 316 1.98 7.75 -22.63
N LYS A 317 0.95 6.90 -22.75
CA LYS A 317 0.95 5.82 -23.75
C LYS A 317 1.00 6.35 -25.17
N GLN A 318 0.31 7.45 -25.47
CA GLN A 318 0.33 8.10 -26.79
C GLN A 318 1.71 8.66 -27.12
N ASN A 319 2.39 9.28 -26.16
CA ASN A 319 3.74 9.82 -26.37
C ASN A 319 4.78 8.72 -26.62
N ASN A 320 4.70 7.58 -25.91
CA ASN A 320 5.64 6.46 -26.09
C ASN A 320 5.47 5.73 -27.43
N LEU A 321 4.27 5.72 -28.02
CA LEU A 321 4.04 5.18 -29.37
C LEU A 321 4.67 6.06 -30.48
N GLY A 322 4.97 7.33 -30.21
CA GLY A 322 5.67 8.23 -31.13
C GLY A 322 7.20 8.05 -31.16
N VAL A 323 7.79 7.28 -30.23
CA VAL A 323 9.25 7.14 -30.06
C VAL A 323 9.79 5.82 -30.63
N LEU A 324 8.96 5.07 -31.39
CA LEU A 324 9.35 3.83 -32.07
C LEU A 324 10.44 3.98 -33.16
N MET A 325 11.09 5.15 -33.28
CA MET A 325 12.21 5.42 -34.21
C MET A 325 13.53 5.86 -33.55
N SER A 326 13.69 5.87 -32.22
CA SER A 326 15.04 6.01 -31.66
C SER A 326 15.24 5.26 -30.36
N TRP A 327 16.33 4.48 -30.33
CA TRP A 327 16.91 3.92 -29.13
C TRP A 327 17.45 5.05 -28.26
N MET A 328 16.58 5.69 -27.49
CA MET A 328 16.95 6.55 -26.37
C MET A 328 15.93 6.33 -25.25
N HIS A 329 16.36 5.66 -24.17
CA HIS A 329 15.75 5.83 -22.87
C HIS A 329 15.72 7.33 -22.54
N ASN A 330 14.53 7.95 -22.49
CA ASN A 330 14.19 9.13 -21.64
C ASN A 330 12.83 9.76 -22.02
N VAL A 331 11.72 9.03 -21.82
CA VAL A 331 10.41 9.68 -21.64
C VAL A 331 9.85 9.21 -20.29
N LYS A 332 10.04 10.05 -19.25
CA LYS A 332 9.36 9.93 -17.96
C LYS A 332 7.96 10.49 -18.12
N CYS A 333 6.97 9.63 -17.97
CA CYS A 333 5.59 10.05 -18.04
C CYS A 333 4.79 9.39 -16.93
N PRO A 334 4.24 10.25 -16.06
CA PRO A 334 4.97 10.64 -14.84
C PRO A 334 6.36 9.97 -14.68
#